data_AF-A0AA89C5R1-F1
#
_entry.id   AF-A0AA89C5R1-F1
#
_cell.length_a   1.000
_cell.length_b   1.000
_cell.length_c   1.000
_cell.angle_alpha   90.00
_cell.angle_beta   90.00
_cell.angle_gamma   90.00
#
_symmetry.space_group_name_H-M   'P 1'
#
loop_
_entity.id
_entity.type
_entity.pdbx_description
1 polymer ?
#
loop_
_entity_poly.entity_id
_entity_poly.type
_entity_poly.pdbx_seq_one_letter_code
_entity_poly.pdbx_strand_id
1 'polypeptide(L)'
;MDAKQQMNTTGIQDPKLDEEIQIPENMSRIMDMHLKLIAAERKFRRACAQIIALNHKMDGMVDRYKRAKAENHRSFRYTLRLQLAVVEGVRNMYHDYAQEKAAVVTKLRGELYGGTDDDSEDGMEEMDDGESD
;
A
#
# COMPACT_ATOMS: atom_id res chain seq x y z
N MET A 1 0.49 -34.01 75.68
CA MET A 1 0.48 -35.18 74.79
C MET A 1 -0.68 -34.97 73.84
N ASP A 2 -0.50 -34.32 72.69
CA ASP A 2 0.09 -34.82 71.45
C ASP A 2 -1.04 -35.01 70.43
N ALA A 3 -1.15 -34.05 69.50
CA ALA A 3 -1.81 -34.21 68.21
C ALA A 3 -1.53 -32.96 67.35
N LYS A 4 -0.27 -32.78 66.92
CA LYS A 4 0.02 -31.89 65.78
C LYS A 4 -0.35 -32.66 64.51
N GLN A 5 -1.54 -32.40 64.00
CA GLN A 5 -1.99 -32.85 62.68
C GLN A 5 -1.01 -32.34 61.63
N GLN A 6 -0.39 -33.26 60.91
CA GLN A 6 0.40 -32.99 59.71
C GLN A 6 -0.57 -32.68 58.57
N MET A 7 -0.47 -31.49 57.99
CA MET A 7 -0.89 -31.26 56.61
C MET A 7 0.35 -30.89 55.82
N ASN A 8 0.93 -31.92 55.21
CA ASN A 8 2.00 -31.79 54.25
C ASN A 8 1.35 -31.42 52.91
N THR A 9 1.20 -30.12 52.64
CA THR A 9 0.91 -29.63 51.29
C THR A 9 2.25 -29.46 50.59
N THR A 10 2.65 -30.47 49.83
CA THR A 10 3.76 -30.38 48.89
C THR A 10 3.40 -29.34 47.83
N GLY A 11 3.81 -28.10 48.08
CA GLY A 11 3.85 -27.06 47.06
C GLY A 11 4.91 -27.46 46.05
N ILE A 12 4.49 -28.04 44.92
CA ILE A 12 5.32 -28.07 43.72
C ILE A 12 5.29 -26.63 43.19
N GLN A 13 6.23 -25.81 43.67
CA GLN A 13 6.57 -24.57 43.00
C GLN A 13 7.49 -24.95 41.84
N ASP A 14 6.91 -25.09 40.65
CA ASP A 14 7.66 -25.11 39.40
C ASP A 14 8.24 -23.70 39.17
N PRO A 15 9.57 -23.49 39.30
CA PRO A 15 10.14 -22.14 39.32
C PRO A 15 10.51 -21.64 37.92
N LYS A 16 9.74 -22.01 36.88
CA LYS A 16 10.15 -21.79 35.48
C LYS A 16 9.13 -21.08 34.58
N LEU A 17 8.28 -20.22 35.14
CA LEU A 17 7.32 -19.45 34.33
C LEU A 17 7.57 -17.94 34.28
N ASP A 18 8.62 -17.44 34.92
CA ASP A 18 8.97 -16.00 34.94
C ASP A 18 10.25 -15.67 34.15
N GLU A 19 10.65 -16.52 33.20
CA GLU A 19 11.61 -16.09 32.16
C GLU A 19 10.87 -15.18 31.19
N GLU A 20 10.93 -13.86 31.44
CA GLU A 20 10.60 -12.84 30.44
C GLU A 20 11.29 -13.22 29.12
N ILE A 21 10.50 -13.59 28.12
CA ILE A 21 10.98 -13.88 26.78
C ILE A 21 11.53 -12.56 26.21
N GLN A 22 12.82 -12.31 26.43
CA GLN A 22 13.53 -11.22 25.79
C GLN A 22 13.64 -11.55 24.29
N ILE A 23 12.67 -11.06 23.52
CA ILE A 23 12.76 -11.06 22.07
C ILE A 23 13.98 -10.19 21.73
N PRO A 24 15.02 -10.73 21.06
CA PRO A 24 16.20 -9.96 20.71
C PRO A 24 15.77 -8.72 19.94
N GLU A 25 16.28 -7.53 20.29
CA GLU A 25 15.89 -6.25 19.67
C GLU A 25 15.96 -6.27 18.13
N ASN A 26 16.89 -7.06 17.58
CA ASN A 26 17.00 -7.33 16.15
C ASN A 26 15.75 -7.99 15.55
N MET A 27 15.15 -8.96 16.23
CA MET A 27 13.94 -9.64 15.78
C MET A 27 12.71 -8.71 15.86
N SER A 28 12.62 -7.88 16.90
CA SER A 28 11.56 -6.87 17.00
C SER A 28 11.65 -5.86 15.85
N ARG A 29 12.85 -5.38 15.54
CA ARG A 29 13.07 -4.44 14.43
C ARG A 29 12.70 -5.03 13.07
N ILE A 30 13.08 -6.28 12.80
CA ILE A 30 12.73 -6.99 11.56
C ILE A 30 11.21 -7.14 11.43
N MET A 31 10.54 -7.51 12.52
CA MET A 31 9.08 -7.66 12.52
C MET A 31 8.37 -6.33 12.24
N ASP A 32 8.83 -5.23 12.84
CA ASP A 32 8.31 -3.88 12.56
C ASP A 32 8.50 -3.47 11.09
N MET A 33 9.64 -3.82 10.50
CA MET A 33 9.94 -3.54 9.10
C MET A 33 9.03 -4.34 8.15
N HIS A 34 8.74 -5.62 8.47
CA HIS A 34 7.76 -6.40 7.72
C HIS A 34 6.35 -5.81 7.80
N LEU A 35 5.91 -5.37 8.99
CA LEU A 35 4.60 -4.73 9.15
C LEU A 35 4.51 -3.44 8.33
N LYS A 36 5.57 -2.63 8.33
CA LYS A 36 5.68 -1.42 7.50
C LYS A 36 5.62 -1.77 6.01
N LEU A 37 6.33 -2.82 5.58
CA LEU A 37 6.34 -3.27 4.18
C LEU A 37 4.93 -3.68 3.73
N ILE A 38 4.25 -4.54 4.50
CA ILE A 38 2.89 -5.00 4.19
C ILE A 38 1.93 -3.80 4.09
N ALA A 39 2.05 -2.84 5.00
CA ALA A 39 1.23 -1.63 5.00
C ALA A 39 1.50 -0.76 3.75
N ALA A 40 2.77 -0.58 3.38
CA ALA A 40 3.17 0.18 2.19
C ALA A 40 2.67 -0.49 0.90
N GLU A 41 2.85 -1.81 0.76
CA GLU A 41 2.36 -2.58 -0.39
C GLU A 41 0.83 -2.54 -0.52
N ARG A 42 0.12 -2.59 0.61
CA ARG A 42 -1.35 -2.43 0.61
C ARG A 42 -1.75 -1.04 0.11
N LYS A 43 -1.06 0.01 0.54
CA LYS A 43 -1.32 1.39 0.10
C LYS A 43 -1.00 1.56 -1.39
N PHE A 44 0.12 1.03 -1.86
CA PHE A 44 0.51 1.04 -3.26
C PHE A 44 -0.53 0.35 -4.15
N ARG A 45 -0.90 -0.90 -3.83
CA ARG A 45 -1.93 -1.64 -4.59
C ARG A 45 -3.27 -0.91 -4.64
N ARG A 46 -3.68 -0.30 -3.53
CA ARG A 46 -4.90 0.51 -3.47
C ARG A 46 -4.80 1.73 -4.38
N ALA A 47 -3.67 2.43 -4.39
CA ALA A 47 -3.46 3.57 -5.28
C ALA A 47 -3.58 3.16 -6.75
N CYS A 48 -2.92 2.08 -7.17
CA CYS A 48 -3.05 1.53 -8.52
C CYS A 48 -4.50 1.18 -8.87
N ALA A 49 -5.23 0.53 -7.96
CA ALA A 49 -6.64 0.23 -8.18
C ALA A 49 -7.51 1.49 -8.32
N GLN A 50 -7.21 2.55 -7.58
CA GLN A 50 -7.90 3.84 -7.72
C GLN A 50 -7.62 4.49 -9.08
N ILE A 51 -6.37 4.46 -9.56
CA ILE A 51 -6.00 4.98 -10.89
C ILE A 51 -6.83 4.28 -11.97
N ILE A 52 -6.90 2.95 -11.94
CA ILE A 52 -7.69 2.15 -12.90
C ILE A 52 -9.17 2.53 -12.84
N ALA A 53 -9.75 2.60 -11.64
CA ALA A 53 -11.15 2.97 -11.47
C ALA A 53 -11.45 4.39 -11.98
N LEU A 54 -10.53 5.34 -11.77
CA LEU A 54 -10.64 6.72 -12.25
C LEU A 54 -10.52 6.80 -13.77
N ASN A 55 -9.67 5.99 -14.41
CA ASN A 55 -9.58 5.89 -15.86
C ASN A 55 -10.91 5.43 -16.47
N HIS A 56 -11.48 4.32 -15.97
CA HIS A 56 -12.78 3.85 -16.43
C HIS A 56 -13.90 4.87 -16.25
N LYS A 57 -13.88 5.61 -15.14
CA LYS A 57 -14.82 6.71 -14.91
C LYS A 57 -14.63 7.82 -15.94
N MET A 58 -13.39 8.18 -16.25
CA MET A 58 -13.05 9.20 -17.22
C MET A 58 -13.52 8.81 -18.62
N ASP A 59 -13.29 7.57 -19.05
CA ASP A 59 -13.76 7.05 -20.35
C ASP A 59 -15.27 7.23 -20.53
N GLY A 60 -16.04 6.78 -19.53
CA GLY A 60 -17.50 6.93 -19.56
C GLY A 60 -17.97 8.40 -19.54
N MET A 61 -17.20 9.31 -18.96
CA MET A 61 -17.49 10.74 -18.97
C MET A 61 -17.12 11.40 -20.30
N VAL A 62 -16.00 11.00 -20.92
CA VAL A 62 -15.61 11.42 -22.27
C VAL A 62 -16.69 11.01 -23.28
N ASP A 63 -17.23 9.81 -23.18
CA ASP A 63 -18.30 9.35 -24.08
C ASP A 63 -19.60 10.15 -23.90
N ARG A 64 -19.96 10.47 -22.65
CA ARG A 64 -21.11 11.37 -22.37
C ARG A 64 -20.86 12.77 -22.91
N TYR A 65 -19.63 13.27 -22.81
CA TYR A 65 -19.25 14.57 -23.33
C TYR A 65 -19.34 14.61 -24.86
N LYS A 66 -18.83 13.57 -25.55
CA LYS A 66 -18.94 13.42 -27.01
C LYS A 66 -20.40 13.45 -27.46
N ARG A 67 -21.29 12.72 -26.77
CA ARG A 67 -22.74 12.76 -27.03
C ARG A 67 -23.36 14.14 -26.80
N ALA A 68 -23.09 14.77 -25.66
CA ALA A 68 -23.57 16.12 -25.37
C ALA A 68 -23.03 17.17 -26.37
N LYS A 69 -21.85 16.95 -26.94
CA LYS A 69 -21.28 17.75 -28.02
C LYS A 69 -22.06 17.57 -29.32
N ALA A 70 -22.33 16.33 -29.72
CA ALA A 70 -23.10 16.01 -30.92
C ALA A 70 -24.54 16.57 -30.86
N GLU A 71 -25.19 16.47 -29.70
CA GLU A 71 -26.57 16.95 -29.46
C GLU A 71 -26.65 18.45 -29.13
N ASN A 72 -25.51 19.15 -29.09
CA ASN A 72 -25.40 20.58 -28.75
C ASN A 72 -25.96 20.96 -27.35
N HIS A 73 -25.93 20.04 -26.39
CA HIS A 73 -26.36 20.25 -25.01
C HIS A 73 -25.33 21.05 -24.19
N ARG A 74 -25.27 22.38 -24.41
CA ARG A 74 -24.26 23.30 -23.85
C ARG A 74 -24.02 23.16 -22.35
N SER A 75 -25.09 23.16 -21.54
CA SER A 75 -24.96 23.08 -20.07
C SER A 75 -24.32 21.75 -19.64
N PHE A 76 -24.70 20.63 -20.27
CA PHE A 76 -24.10 19.33 -19.99
C PHE A 76 -22.63 19.27 -20.37
N ARG A 77 -22.24 19.87 -21.50
CA ARG A 77 -20.82 19.93 -21.90
C ARG A 77 -19.97 20.64 -20.86
N TYR A 78 -20.44 21.78 -20.35
CA TYR A 78 -19.72 22.54 -19.35
C TYR A 78 -19.55 21.76 -18.05
N THR A 79 -20.64 21.17 -17.53
CA THR A 79 -20.61 20.33 -16.34
C THR A 79 -19.65 19.14 -16.52
N LEU A 80 -19.74 18.43 -17.65
CA LEU A 80 -18.87 17.29 -17.93
C LEU A 80 -17.40 17.71 -18.04
N ARG A 81 -17.09 18.87 -18.62
CA ARG A 81 -15.72 19.40 -18.70
C ARG A 81 -15.16 19.70 -17.30
N LEU A 82 -15.94 20.32 -16.43
CA LEU A 82 -15.54 20.57 -15.04
C LEU A 82 -15.28 19.27 -14.30
N GLN A 83 -16.20 18.30 -14.41
CA GLN A 83 -16.04 17.03 -13.73
C GLN A 83 -14.85 16.22 -14.26
N LEU A 84 -14.60 16.24 -15.58
CA LEU A 84 -13.42 15.60 -16.19
C LEU A 84 -12.12 16.17 -15.61
N ALA A 85 -11.99 17.50 -15.54
CA ALA A 85 -10.82 18.15 -14.97
C ALA A 85 -10.59 17.76 -13.49
N VAL A 86 -11.67 17.65 -12.70
CA VAL A 86 -11.56 17.21 -11.29
C VAL A 86 -11.11 15.75 -11.20
N VAL A 87 -11.71 14.85 -11.99
CA VAL A 87 -11.35 13.42 -11.98
C VAL A 87 -9.90 13.22 -12.44
N GLU A 88 -9.46 13.95 -13.45
CA GLU A 88 -8.09 13.96 -13.93
C GLU A 88 -7.09 14.43 -12.85
N GLY A 89 -7.41 15.53 -12.16
CA GLY A 89 -6.59 16.01 -11.04
C GLY A 89 -6.46 14.96 -9.93
N VAL A 90 -7.56 14.32 -9.53
CA VAL A 90 -7.52 13.26 -8.50
C VAL A 90 -6.72 12.04 -8.97
N ARG A 91 -6.86 11.63 -10.24
CA ARG A 91 -6.08 10.53 -10.83
C ARG A 91 -4.59 10.84 -10.75
N ASN A 92 -4.17 12.05 -11.13
CA ASN A 92 -2.78 12.45 -11.10
C ASN A 92 -2.21 12.44 -9.67
N MET A 93 -2.99 12.88 -8.68
CA MET A 93 -2.59 12.76 -7.27
C MET A 93 -2.39 11.30 -6.83
N TYR A 94 -3.19 10.36 -7.34
CA TYR A 94 -2.95 8.94 -7.07
C TYR A 94 -1.72 8.39 -7.79
N HIS A 95 -1.35 8.92 -8.97
CA HIS A 95 -0.08 8.58 -9.62
C HIS A 95 1.11 8.97 -8.76
N ASP A 96 1.16 10.23 -8.32
CA ASP A 96 2.22 10.75 -7.46
C ASP A 96 2.31 9.93 -6.15
N TYR A 97 1.16 9.66 -5.53
CA TYR A 97 1.08 8.84 -4.32
C TYR A 97 1.53 7.39 -4.57
N ALA A 98 1.19 6.80 -5.71
CA ALA A 98 1.63 5.45 -6.07
C ALA A 98 3.15 5.40 -6.25
N GLN A 99 3.75 6.38 -6.93
CA GLN A 99 5.20 6.49 -7.08
C GLN A 99 5.90 6.61 -5.72
N GLU A 100 5.39 7.47 -4.82
CA GLU A 100 5.93 7.61 -3.47
C GLU A 100 5.87 6.28 -2.70
N LYS A 101 4.74 5.54 -2.77
CA LYS A 101 4.62 4.25 -2.07
C LYS A 101 5.42 3.13 -2.73
N ALA A 102 5.60 3.14 -4.04
CA ALA A 102 6.50 2.22 -4.73
C ALA A 102 7.94 2.38 -4.22
N ALA A 103 8.43 3.61 -4.13
CA ALA A 103 9.76 3.91 -3.59
C ALA A 103 9.93 3.41 -2.15
N VAL A 104 8.92 3.59 -1.29
CA VAL A 104 8.93 3.07 0.08
C VAL A 104 8.97 1.54 0.11
N VAL A 105 8.19 0.87 -0.74
CA VAL A 105 8.19 -0.60 -0.85
C VAL A 105 9.56 -1.10 -1.29
N THR A 106 10.15 -0.50 -2.33
CA THR A 106 11.49 -0.87 -2.82
C THR A 106 12.53 -0.71 -1.72
N LYS A 107 12.51 0.43 -1.01
CA LYS A 107 13.42 0.66 0.11
C LYS A 107 13.28 -0.39 1.21
N LEU A 108 12.05 -0.66 1.69
CA LEU A 108 11.82 -1.64 2.75
C LEU A 108 12.16 -3.06 2.33
N ARG A 109 11.93 -3.44 1.06
CA ARG A 109 12.37 -4.73 0.51
C ARG A 109 13.89 -4.83 0.46
N GLY A 110 14.57 -3.77 0.03
CA GLY A 110 16.03 -3.70 0.06
C GLY A 110 16.59 -3.86 1.46
N GLU A 111 16.01 -3.18 2.46
CA GLU A 111 16.48 -3.30 3.85
C GLU A 111 16.18 -4.66 4.51
N LEU A 112 15.09 -5.34 4.12
CA LEU A 112 14.70 -6.65 4.67
C LEU A 112 15.38 -7.84 4.00
N TYR A 113 15.63 -7.74 2.69
CA TYR A 113 16.05 -8.88 1.87
C TYR A 113 17.37 -8.63 1.11
N GLY A 114 17.86 -7.40 1.05
CA GLY A 114 19.01 -6.98 0.22
C GLY A 114 20.39 -7.27 0.82
N GLY A 115 20.56 -8.42 1.48
CA GLY A 115 21.85 -8.96 1.89
C GLY A 115 22.55 -9.81 0.81
N THR A 116 22.15 -9.71 -0.46
CA THR A 116 22.81 -10.35 -1.62
C THR A 116 22.62 -9.49 -2.88
N ASP A 117 23.65 -8.74 -3.21
CA ASP A 117 24.24 -8.42 -4.53
C ASP A 117 23.35 -8.20 -5.78
N ASP A 118 23.51 -6.98 -6.32
CA ASP A 118 23.73 -6.55 -7.73
C ASP A 118 22.70 -6.70 -8.87
N ASP A 119 22.71 -5.63 -9.68
CA ASP A 119 22.36 -5.48 -11.11
C ASP A 119 20.89 -5.72 -11.53
N SER A 120 20.10 -4.72 -11.93
CA SER A 120 20.40 -3.83 -13.06
C SER A 120 19.44 -2.63 -13.09
N GLU A 121 20.00 -1.43 -13.01
CA GLU A 121 19.46 -0.26 -13.71
C GLU A 121 19.63 -0.52 -15.20
N ASP A 122 18.55 -0.75 -15.94
CA ASP A 122 18.57 -0.62 -17.40
C ASP A 122 17.17 -0.26 -17.93
N GLY A 123 17.09 0.93 -18.53
CA GLY A 123 16.22 1.22 -19.67
C GLY A 123 14.73 1.40 -19.44
N MET A 124 14.30 2.48 -18.78
CA MET A 124 13.04 3.11 -19.18
C MET A 124 13.29 3.87 -20.49
N GLU A 125 13.21 3.17 -21.62
CA GLU A 125 13.13 3.82 -22.93
C GLU A 125 11.76 4.50 -23.05
N GLU A 126 11.77 5.85 -23.11
CA GLU A 126 10.73 6.62 -23.76
C GLU A 126 10.69 6.28 -25.24
N MET A 127 9.50 6.11 -25.82
CA MET A 127 9.13 6.37 -27.23
C MET A 127 7.72 5.78 -27.46
N ASP A 128 6.78 6.36 -28.20
CA ASP A 128 6.62 7.64 -28.90
C ASP A 128 5.15 7.66 -29.35
N ASP A 129 4.46 8.77 -29.16
CA ASP A 129 3.02 8.93 -29.41
C ASP A 129 2.79 9.18 -30.91
N GLY A 130 2.97 8.15 -31.73
CA GLY A 130 2.78 8.23 -33.17
C GLY A 130 1.30 8.29 -33.57
N GLU A 131 0.75 9.50 -33.62
CA GLU A 131 -0.50 9.86 -34.30
C GLU A 131 -0.41 9.50 -35.80
N SER A 132 -1.45 8.87 -36.35
CA SER A 132 -1.60 8.68 -37.80
C SER A 132 -3.04 8.96 -38.19
N ASP A 133 -3.18 9.94 -39.10
CA ASP A 133 -4.41 10.37 -39.80
C ASP A 133 -5.11 9.23 -40.56
#